data_AF-A0A8J3Q3C1-F1
#
_entry.id   AF-A0A8J3Q3C1-F1
#
_cell.length_a   1.000
_cell.length_b   1.000
_cell.length_c   1.000
_cell.angle_alpha   90.00
_cell.angle_beta   90.00
_cell.angle_gamma   90.00
#
_symmetry.space_group_name_H-M   'P 1'
#
loop_
_entity.id
_entity.type
_entity.pdbx_description
1 polymer ?
#
loop_
_entity_poly.entity_id
_entity_poly.type
_entity_poly.pdbx_seq_one_letter_code
_entity_poly.pdbx_strand_id
1 'polypeptide(L)'
;MLIGAAGATAVLLVTGLPGQPVHHYTVSIYLEHDVTPDQKAAIEAALPAFKPTNAIRFETREEAFRHFQEMTKDYPDLRQSTKAEDMPESFTLETKGRLFDCTGYAKVRHMPGVDQIQVVQQRVTDYGAKIICDAEYAKP
;
A
#
# COMPACT_ATOMS: atom_id res chain seq x y z
N MET A 1 -33.80 0.38 -40.01
CA MET A 1 -33.48 -0.94 -39.41
C MET A 1 -32.75 -0.72 -38.10
N LEU A 2 -33.45 -0.87 -36.98
CA LEU A 2 -32.94 -0.82 -35.60
C LEU A 2 -32.99 -2.26 -35.06
N ILE A 3 -32.07 -3.13 -35.49
CA ILE A 3 -32.01 -4.53 -35.04
C ILE A 3 -30.57 -4.91 -34.69
N GLY A 4 -29.82 -3.96 -34.10
CA GLY A 4 -28.41 -4.18 -33.72
C GLY A 4 -28.16 -4.19 -32.21
N ALA A 5 -28.99 -3.50 -31.42
CA ALA A 5 -28.69 -3.25 -30.01
C ALA A 5 -29.14 -4.37 -29.05
N ALA A 6 -30.20 -5.12 -29.39
CA ALA A 6 -30.79 -6.09 -28.47
C ALA A 6 -29.94 -7.37 -28.28
N GLY A 7 -29.12 -7.74 -29.26
CA GLY A 7 -28.29 -8.94 -29.20
C GLY A 7 -27.16 -8.83 -28.17
N ALA A 8 -26.49 -7.68 -28.11
CA ALA A 8 -25.35 -7.46 -27.20
C ALA A 8 -25.79 -7.46 -25.73
N THR A 9 -26.97 -6.90 -25.42
CA THR A 9 -27.51 -6.87 -24.06
C THR A 9 -27.92 -8.27 -23.58
N ALA A 10 -28.49 -9.09 -24.46
CA ALA A 10 -28.90 -10.46 -24.13
C ALA A 10 -27.69 -11.37 -23.83
N VAL A 11 -26.60 -11.24 -24.58
CA VAL A 11 -25.37 -12.02 -24.32
C VAL A 11 -24.77 -11.68 -22.96
N LEU A 12 -24.70 -10.38 -22.59
CA LEU A 12 -24.21 -9.94 -21.28
C LEU A 12 -25.03 -10.49 -20.10
N LEU A 13 -26.35 -10.61 -20.29
CA LEU A 13 -27.24 -11.18 -19.27
C LEU A 13 -27.13 -12.71 -19.17
N VAL A 14 -26.82 -13.40 -20.27
CA VAL A 14 -26.68 -14.86 -20.33
C VAL A 14 -25.33 -15.35 -19.84
N THR A 15 -24.24 -14.62 -20.14
CA THR A 15 -22.88 -15.02 -19.73
C THR A 15 -22.44 -14.43 -18.39
N GLY A 16 -23.19 -13.46 -17.86
CA GLY A 16 -22.79 -12.65 -16.71
C GLY A 16 -21.70 -11.63 -17.07
N LEU A 17 -21.75 -10.45 -16.44
CA LEU A 17 -20.61 -9.53 -16.46
C LEU A 17 -19.42 -10.25 -15.81
N PRO A 18 -18.21 -10.23 -16.41
CA PRO A 18 -17.02 -10.72 -15.73
C PRO A 18 -16.93 -10.04 -14.36
N GLY A 19 -16.79 -10.84 -13.31
CA GLY A 19 -16.68 -10.32 -11.94
C GLY A 19 -15.60 -9.24 -11.87
N GLN A 20 -15.89 -8.16 -11.14
CA GLN A 20 -14.97 -7.03 -10.98
C GLN A 20 -13.57 -7.53 -10.58
N PRO A 21 -12.49 -7.05 -11.21
CA PRO A 21 -11.14 -7.57 -10.99
C PRO A 21 -10.72 -7.42 -9.53
N VAL A 22 -10.04 -8.43 -9.00
CA VAL A 22 -9.37 -8.35 -7.69
C VAL A 22 -8.00 -7.71 -7.91
N HIS A 23 -7.71 -6.67 -7.14
CA HIS A 23 -6.43 -5.99 -7.14
C HIS A 23 -5.57 -6.44 -5.97
N HIS A 24 -4.26 -6.36 -6.16
CA HIS A 24 -3.26 -6.62 -5.14
C HIS A 24 -2.67 -5.29 -4.70
N TYR A 25 -2.39 -5.17 -3.40
CA TYR A 25 -1.91 -3.95 -2.78
C TYR A 25 -0.73 -4.29 -1.89
N THR A 26 0.34 -3.49 -1.99
CA THR A 26 1.41 -3.45 -1.01
C THR A 26 1.14 -2.28 -0.08
N VAL A 27 1.08 -2.55 1.22
CA VAL A 27 0.89 -1.54 2.26
C VAL A 27 2.20 -1.41 3.03
N SER A 28 2.74 -0.20 3.08
CA SER A 28 3.93 0.16 3.85
C SER A 28 3.54 1.14 4.95
N ILE A 29 3.78 0.76 6.19
CA ILE A 29 3.57 1.57 7.39
C ILE A 29 4.95 2.07 7.82
N TYR A 30 5.24 3.33 7.52
CA TYR A 30 6.46 4.00 7.91
C TYR A 30 6.37 4.48 9.36
N LEU A 31 7.47 4.31 10.09
CA LEU A 31 7.55 4.62 11.49
C LEU A 31 8.21 5.98 11.73
N GLU A 32 7.81 6.65 12.81
CA GLU A 32 8.48 7.85 13.29
C GLU A 32 9.96 7.56 13.62
N HIS A 33 10.82 8.57 13.47
CA HIS A 33 12.26 8.40 13.66
C HIS A 33 12.65 7.95 15.08
N ASP A 34 11.89 8.36 16.09
CA ASP A 34 12.07 8.07 17.51
C ASP A 34 11.15 6.96 18.04
N VAL A 35 10.59 6.14 17.15
CA VAL A 35 9.71 5.03 17.54
C VAL A 35 10.36 4.08 18.55
N THR A 36 9.67 3.85 19.66
CA THR A 36 10.13 2.99 20.75
C THR A 36 9.85 1.51 20.46
N PRO A 37 10.57 0.57 21.11
CA PRO A 37 10.28 -0.86 20.98
C PRO A 37 8.83 -1.24 21.33
N ASP A 38 8.25 -0.61 22.35
CA ASP A 38 6.88 -0.87 22.78
C ASP A 38 5.85 -0.37 21.75
N GLN A 39 6.10 0.79 21.14
CA GLN A 39 5.29 1.29 20.02
C GLN A 39 5.40 0.36 18.81
N LYS A 40 6.61 -0.10 18.46
CA LYS A 40 6.81 -1.06 17.37
C LYS A 40 6.02 -2.34 17.59
N ALA A 41 6.11 -2.92 18.78
CA ALA A 41 5.37 -4.13 19.14
C ALA A 41 3.85 -3.93 19.08
N ALA A 42 3.36 -2.77 19.55
CA ALA A 42 1.94 -2.43 19.49
C ALA A 42 1.44 -2.29 18.04
N ILE A 43 2.22 -1.61 17.19
CA ILE A 43 1.92 -1.46 15.76
C ILE A 43 1.87 -2.83 15.10
N GLU A 44 2.92 -3.64 15.26
CA GLU A 44 3.02 -4.99 14.69
C GLU A 44 1.82 -5.87 15.08
N ALA A 45 1.43 -5.84 16.37
CA ALA A 45 0.29 -6.60 16.88
C ALA A 45 -1.07 -6.16 16.28
N ALA A 46 -1.17 -4.94 15.73
CA ALA A 46 -2.39 -4.44 15.10
C ALA A 46 -2.50 -4.82 13.61
N LEU A 47 -1.39 -5.09 12.93
CA LEU A 47 -1.33 -5.35 11.49
C LEU A 47 -2.10 -6.59 11.00
N PRO A 48 -2.27 -7.69 11.78
CA PRO A 48 -3.09 -8.83 11.35
C PRO A 48 -4.55 -8.49 11.03
N ALA A 49 -5.08 -7.38 11.56
CA ALA A 49 -6.42 -6.89 11.26
C ALA A 49 -6.61 -6.58 9.76
N PHE A 50 -5.52 -6.35 9.03
CA PHE A 50 -5.52 -6.04 7.60
C PHE A 50 -5.58 -7.26 6.68
N LYS A 51 -5.67 -8.46 7.25
CA LYS A 51 -5.77 -9.74 6.54
C LYS A 51 -4.66 -9.87 5.47
N PRO A 52 -3.39 -9.77 5.89
CA PRO A 52 -2.29 -9.85 4.94
C PRO A 52 -2.30 -11.20 4.21
N THR A 53 -1.98 -11.20 2.92
CA THR A 53 -1.90 -12.43 2.11
C THR A 53 -0.56 -13.15 2.28
N ASN A 54 0.42 -12.48 2.88
CA ASN A 54 1.75 -12.99 3.18
C ASN A 54 2.19 -12.60 4.60
N ALA A 55 3.40 -13.00 4.99
CA ALA A 55 3.99 -12.56 6.24
C ALA A 55 4.24 -11.05 6.21
N ILE A 56 3.99 -10.39 7.34
CA ILE A 56 4.38 -8.99 7.54
C ILE A 56 5.91 -8.96 7.61
N ARG A 57 6.52 -8.08 6.82
CA ARG A 57 7.97 -7.85 6.82
C ARG A 57 8.28 -6.56 7.56
N PHE A 58 9.12 -6.64 8.57
CA PHE A 58 9.78 -5.46 9.11
C PHE A 58 11.02 -5.15 8.27
N GLU A 59 11.21 -3.88 7.93
CA GLU A 59 12.38 -3.36 7.23
C GLU A 59 13.11 -2.40 8.15
N THR A 60 14.38 -2.71 8.43
CA THR A 60 15.21 -1.83 9.24
C THR A 60 15.65 -0.61 8.44
N ARG A 61 16.11 0.42 9.15
CA ARG A 61 16.68 1.63 8.55
C ARG A 61 17.83 1.33 7.59
N GLU A 62 18.71 0.40 7.96
CA GLU A 62 19.85 -0.03 7.14
C GLU A 62 19.41 -0.75 5.87
N GLU A 63 18.37 -1.59 5.98
CA GLU A 63 17.79 -2.28 4.82
C GLU A 63 17.10 -1.31 3.87
N ALA A 64 16.31 -0.37 4.41
CA ALA A 64 15.68 0.70 3.64
C ALA A 64 16.73 1.56 2.92
N PHE A 65 17.84 1.89 3.58
CA PHE A 65 18.95 2.63 2.95
C PHE A 65 19.62 1.86 1.82
N ARG A 66 19.82 0.55 2.00
CA ARG A 66 20.38 -0.31 0.94
C ARG A 66 19.45 -0.34 -0.27
N HIS A 67 18.15 -0.55 -0.07
CA HIS A 67 17.17 -0.52 -1.17
C HIS A 67 17.10 0.86 -1.83
N PHE A 68 17.16 1.94 -1.06
CA PHE A 68 17.20 3.30 -1.59
C PHE A 68 18.41 3.50 -2.51
N GLN A 69 19.61 3.11 -2.07
CA GLN A 69 20.82 3.21 -2.89
C GLN A 69 20.72 2.41 -4.19
N GLU A 70 20.01 1.28 -4.16
CA GLU A 70 19.76 0.46 -5.35
C GLU A 70 18.77 1.12 -6.32
N MET A 71 17.67 1.65 -5.82
CA MET A 71 16.64 2.31 -6.64
C MET A 71 17.12 3.63 -7.25
N THR A 72 18.05 4.32 -6.57
CA THR A 72 18.56 5.63 -6.99
C THR A 72 19.92 5.53 -7.70
N LYS A 73 20.29 4.34 -8.20
CA LYS A 73 21.58 4.12 -8.88
C LYS A 73 21.84 5.09 -10.04
N ASP A 74 20.79 5.46 -10.75
CA ASP A 74 20.85 6.36 -11.91
C ASP A 74 20.62 7.83 -11.54
N TYR A 75 20.42 8.14 -10.25
CA TYR A 75 20.15 9.47 -9.71
C TYR A 75 21.20 9.86 -8.66
N PRO A 76 22.43 10.24 -9.09
CA PRO A 76 23.56 10.44 -8.19
C PRO A 76 23.30 11.51 -7.12
N ASP A 77 22.54 12.57 -7.46
CA ASP A 77 22.23 13.65 -6.53
C ASP A 77 21.39 13.15 -5.33
N LEU A 78 20.44 12.25 -5.56
CA LEU A 78 19.61 11.65 -4.51
C LEU A 78 20.44 10.74 -3.59
N ARG A 79 21.37 9.96 -4.16
CA ARG A 79 22.27 9.11 -3.37
C ARG A 79 23.21 9.90 -2.47
N GLN A 80 23.71 11.04 -2.94
CA GLN A 80 24.68 11.84 -2.20
C GLN A 80 24.03 12.69 -1.11
N SER A 81 22.76 13.08 -1.30
CA SER A 81 22.03 13.93 -0.37
C SER A 81 21.30 13.17 0.74
N THR A 82 21.09 11.86 0.59
CA THR A 82 20.33 11.03 1.52
C THR A 82 21.27 10.16 2.34
N LYS A 83 21.12 10.16 3.67
CA LYS A 83 21.88 9.30 4.57
C LYS A 83 21.01 8.17 5.10
N ALA A 84 21.67 7.17 5.69
CA ALA A 84 20.96 6.08 6.35
C ALA A 84 20.06 6.57 7.50
N GLU A 85 20.48 7.61 8.23
CA GLU A 85 19.68 8.23 9.32
C GLU A 85 18.35 8.84 8.84
N ASP A 86 18.25 9.21 7.57
CA ASP A 86 17.05 9.78 6.96
C ASP A 86 16.03 8.70 6.53
N MET A 87 16.39 7.41 6.62
CA MET A 87 15.52 6.32 6.21
C MET A 87 14.56 5.89 7.32
N PRO A 88 13.25 5.87 7.06
CA PRO A 88 12.29 5.35 8.02
C PRO A 88 12.39 3.82 8.11
N GLU A 89 12.21 3.29 9.31
CA GLU A 89 11.84 1.88 9.47
C GLU A 89 10.40 1.68 8.96
N SER A 90 10.08 0.47 8.50
CA SER A 90 8.71 0.20 8.05
C SER A 90 8.23 -1.22 8.29
N PHE A 91 6.93 -1.38 8.45
CA PHE A 91 6.27 -2.67 8.25
C PHE A 91 5.62 -2.72 6.88
N THR A 92 5.90 -3.76 6.12
CA THR A 92 5.31 -4.00 4.80
C THR A 92 4.47 -5.27 4.81
N LEU A 93 3.28 -5.20 4.22
CA LEU A 93 2.40 -6.35 4.02
C LEU A 93 1.72 -6.28 2.67
N GLU A 94 1.29 -7.43 2.16
CA GLU A 94 0.45 -7.51 0.97
C GLU A 94 -1.00 -7.80 1.35
N THR A 95 -1.94 -7.20 0.63
CA THR A 95 -3.38 -7.51 0.76
C THR A 95 -4.04 -7.49 -0.60
N LYS A 96 -5.29 -7.95 -0.68
CA LYS A 96 -6.07 -7.98 -1.92
C LYS A 96 -7.50 -7.53 -1.69
N GLY A 97 -8.07 -6.85 -2.68
CA GLY A 97 -9.42 -6.33 -2.62
C GLY A 97 -9.90 -5.86 -3.98
N ARG A 98 -11.20 -5.66 -4.12
CA ARG A 98 -11.77 -4.99 -5.30
C ARG A 98 -11.57 -3.49 -5.25
N LEU A 99 -11.61 -2.93 -4.04
CA LEU A 99 -11.30 -1.54 -3.71
C LEU A 99 -10.38 -1.56 -2.50
N PHE A 100 -9.58 -0.50 -2.37
CA PHE A 100 -8.80 -0.25 -1.15
C PHE A 100 -9.52 0.79 -0.30
N ASP A 101 -9.73 0.48 0.97
CA ASP A 101 -10.43 1.34 1.92
C ASP A 101 -9.49 1.75 3.05
N CYS A 102 -9.10 3.04 3.05
CA CYS A 102 -8.24 3.60 4.08
C CYS A 102 -8.90 3.63 5.47
N THR A 103 -10.24 3.57 5.58
CA THR A 103 -10.92 3.61 6.89
C THR A 103 -10.59 2.38 7.74
N GLY A 104 -10.38 1.22 7.10
CA GLY A 104 -9.91 0.00 7.77
C GLY A 104 -8.56 0.17 8.45
N TYR A 105 -7.74 1.13 8.00
CA TYR A 105 -6.39 1.41 8.51
C TYR A 105 -6.36 2.60 9.48
N ALA A 106 -7.50 3.28 9.70
CA ALA A 106 -7.56 4.47 10.53
C ALA A 106 -7.08 4.23 11.97
N LYS A 107 -7.30 3.03 12.53
CA LYS A 107 -6.80 2.70 13.87
C LYS A 107 -5.28 2.75 13.93
N VAL A 108 -4.59 2.09 13.00
CA VAL A 108 -3.11 2.04 12.97
C VAL A 108 -2.54 3.40 12.60
N ARG A 109 -3.18 4.15 11.71
CA ARG A 109 -2.73 5.49 11.31
C ARG A 109 -2.54 6.44 12.49
N HIS A 110 -3.36 6.34 13.53
CA HIS A 110 -3.29 7.23 14.69
C HIS A 110 -2.55 6.59 15.87
N MET A 111 -1.85 5.47 15.67
CA MET A 111 -1.04 4.87 16.71
C MET A 111 0.26 5.68 16.91
N PRO A 112 0.71 5.88 18.15
CA PRO A 112 2.02 6.49 18.41
C PRO A 112 3.14 5.71 17.72
N GLY A 113 4.08 6.41 17.08
CA GLY A 113 5.17 5.78 16.34
C GLY A 113 4.88 5.53 14.85
N VAL A 114 3.67 5.83 14.36
CA VAL A 114 3.33 5.74 12.93
C VAL A 114 3.44 7.11 12.28
N ASP A 115 4.30 7.24 11.28
CA ASP A 115 4.47 8.46 10.49
C ASP A 115 3.49 8.49 9.31
N GLN A 116 3.52 7.45 8.47
CA GLN A 116 2.70 7.42 7.26
C GLN A 116 2.30 5.99 6.87
N ILE A 117 1.09 5.84 6.32
CA ILE A 117 0.67 4.62 5.62
C ILE A 117 0.62 4.91 4.12
N GLN A 118 1.52 4.26 3.38
CA GLN A 118 1.55 4.27 1.93
C GLN A 118 0.98 2.97 1.39
N VAL A 119 0.13 3.08 0.37
CA VAL A 119 -0.46 1.93 -0.31
C VAL A 119 -0.14 2.02 -1.79
N VAL A 120 0.37 0.94 -2.36
CA VAL A 120 0.65 0.83 -3.79
C VAL A 120 -0.22 -0.28 -4.36
N GLN A 121 -1.12 0.08 -5.27
CA GLN A 121 -1.83 -0.92 -6.05
C GLN A 121 -0.88 -1.53 -7.08
N GLN A 122 -0.62 -2.83 -6.95
CA GLN A 122 0.17 -3.59 -7.92
C GLN A 122 -0.65 -3.73 -9.21
N ARG A 123 -0.08 -3.31 -10.35
CA ARG A 123 -0.64 -3.58 -11.67
C ARG A 123 0.19 -4.63 -12.38
N VAL A 124 -0.48 -5.44 -13.21
CA VAL A 124 0.12 -6.52 -13.99
C VAL A 124 1.01 -5.97 -15.13
N THR A 125 0.79 -4.72 -15.55
CA THR A 125 1.57 -4.02 -16.59
C THR A 125 1.64 -2.53 -16.24
N ASP A 126 2.80 -2.10 -15.75
CA ASP A 126 3.34 -0.74 -15.56
C ASP A 126 2.46 0.39 -14.99
N TYR A 127 3.04 1.05 -13.97
CA TYR A 127 2.56 2.16 -13.15
C TYR A 127 1.40 1.81 -12.19
N GLY A 128 1.78 1.46 -10.95
CA GLY A 128 0.86 1.32 -9.83
C GLY A 128 0.36 2.69 -9.34
N ALA A 129 -0.92 2.78 -9.00
CA ALA A 129 -1.45 3.99 -8.35
C ALA A 129 -0.98 3.99 -6.88
N LYS A 130 -0.27 5.05 -6.48
CA LYS A 130 0.03 5.33 -5.07
C LYS A 130 -1.22 5.94 -4.43
N ILE A 131 -1.72 5.28 -3.40
CA ILE A 131 -2.80 5.76 -2.55
C ILE A 131 -2.15 6.14 -1.22
N ILE A 132 -2.33 7.39 -0.79
CA ILE A 132 -1.85 7.85 0.51
C ILE A 132 -3.07 8.03 1.41
N CYS A 133 -3.07 7.32 2.55
CA CYS A 133 -4.22 7.32 3.46
C CYS A 133 -4.17 8.50 4.44
N ASP A 134 -4.13 9.73 3.91
CA ASP A 134 -4.01 10.97 4.69
C ASP A 134 -5.34 11.40 5.33
N ALA A 135 -5.29 12.31 6.30
CA ALA A 135 -6.48 12.82 6.99
C ALA A 135 -7.48 13.53 6.06
N GLU A 136 -7.02 14.04 4.91
CA GLU A 136 -7.83 14.84 3.99
C GLU A 136 -8.81 14.01 3.14
N TYR A 137 -8.57 12.70 2.99
CA TYR A 137 -9.43 11.80 2.21
C TYR A 137 -10.53 11.10 3.04
N ALA A 138 -10.65 11.44 4.32
CA ALA A 138 -11.69 10.93 5.22
C ALA A 138 -12.89 11.89 5.36
N LYS A 139 -13.27 12.61 4.29
CA LYS A 139 -14.54 13.35 4.31
C LYS A 139 -15.71 12.40 4.03
N PRO A 140 -16.79 12.46 4.84
CA PRO A 140 -17.97 11.61 4.69
C PRO A 140 -18.71 11.81 3.37
#